data_AF-A0A1Q8KME7-F1
#
_entry.id   AF-A0A1Q8KME7-F1
#
_cell.length_a   1.000
_cell.length_b   1.000
_cell.length_c   1.000
_cell.angle_alpha   90.00
_cell.angle_beta   90.00
_cell.angle_gamma   90.00
#
_symmetry.space_group_name_H-M   'P 1'
#
loop_
_entity.id
_entity.type
_entity.pdbx_description
1 polymer ?
#
loop_
_entity_poly.entity_id
_entity_poly.type
_entity_poly.pdbx_seq_one_letter_code
_entity_poly.pdbx_strand_id
1 'polypeptide(L)'
;MAIQPDTGIGSGQGGPCWTEVLSDSDLCAGVFDVRWDLRPRLRGWLAAHDLPTAWGREPHRPAIDAWAMLDGGVLAASAVTLPGSPPGAVPMPGRPATAGLVPEAPSPLLTPGMRVIGYRTLRLLISRLGLAGPTQALRGEHLDVPGVVEDLFDTRRHDDEAVEQAELLATCTDRSTMRWVVAALRP
;
A
#
# COMPACT_ATOMS: atom_id res chain seq x y z
N MET A 1 -8.58 18.42 -8.40
CA MET A 1 -8.64 19.12 -7.09
C MET A 1 -7.36 18.77 -6.34
N ALA A 2 -6.49 19.76 -6.07
CA ALA A 2 -5.15 19.53 -5.54
C ALA A 2 -5.17 19.25 -4.04
N ILE A 3 -4.32 18.32 -3.60
CA ILE A 3 -4.20 17.90 -2.22
C ILE A 3 -3.19 18.84 -1.50
N GLN A 4 -3.53 20.11 -1.25
CA GLN A 4 -2.64 21.05 -0.53
C GLN A 4 -2.56 20.83 1.00
N PRO A 5 -1.38 20.59 1.59
CA PRO A 5 -1.25 20.45 3.04
C PRO A 5 -1.65 21.76 3.73
N ASP A 6 -2.58 21.67 4.67
CA ASP A 6 -2.96 22.75 5.56
C ASP A 6 -1.87 22.86 6.64
N THR A 7 -0.75 23.47 6.26
CA THR A 7 0.30 23.87 7.19
C THR A 7 0.42 25.37 7.11
N GLY A 8 -0.43 26.04 7.89
CA GLY A 8 -0.17 27.39 8.31
C GLY A 8 1.13 27.46 9.12
N ILE A 9 1.85 28.55 8.89
CA ILE A 9 2.99 29.08 9.64
C ILE A 9 4.36 28.46 9.28
N GLY A 10 5.09 29.15 8.40
CA GLY A 10 6.53 28.99 8.27
C GLY A 10 7.05 29.31 6.87
N SER A 11 7.53 30.54 6.68
CA SER A 11 8.25 30.96 5.47
C SER A 11 9.48 30.05 5.24
N GLY A 12 9.37 29.13 4.29
CA GLY A 12 10.43 28.25 3.85
C GLY A 12 10.01 27.64 2.51
N GLN A 13 10.81 27.87 1.48
CA GLN A 13 10.55 27.48 0.11
C GLN A 13 10.68 25.95 -0.03
N GLY A 14 9.61 25.20 0.26
CA GLY A 14 9.59 23.75 0.11
C GLY A 14 8.48 23.12 0.93
N GLY A 15 7.47 22.55 0.26
CA GLY A 15 6.49 21.68 0.92
C GLY A 15 7.15 20.44 1.54
N PRO A 16 6.41 19.62 2.31
CA PRO A 16 6.96 18.43 2.95
C PRO A 16 7.64 17.53 1.91
N CYS A 17 8.82 17.01 2.27
CA CYS A 17 9.51 16.07 1.41
C CYS A 17 8.79 14.72 1.41
N TRP A 18 8.86 14.00 0.29
CA TRP A 18 8.16 12.72 0.17
C TRP A 18 8.57 11.71 1.25
N THR A 19 9.82 11.73 1.71
CA THR A 19 10.34 10.85 2.77
C THR A 19 9.77 11.14 4.17
N GLU A 20 9.21 12.33 4.40
CA GLU A 20 8.49 12.63 5.65
C GLU A 20 7.09 12.01 5.70
N VAL A 21 6.57 11.59 4.55
CA VAL A 21 5.20 11.11 4.34
C VAL A 21 5.17 9.62 3.99
N LEU A 22 6.13 9.19 3.18
CA LEU A 22 6.24 7.85 2.64
C LEU A 22 7.58 7.30 3.11
N SER A 23 7.57 6.10 3.65
CA SER A 23 8.78 5.41 4.12
C SER A 23 8.89 4.06 3.44
N ASP A 24 10.12 3.63 3.16
CA ASP A 24 10.35 2.27 2.67
C ASP A 24 9.75 1.25 3.64
N SER A 25 8.95 0.34 3.10
CA SER A 25 8.40 -0.75 3.88
C SER A 25 9.42 -1.88 4.03
N ASP A 26 9.41 -2.55 5.17
CA ASP A 26 10.22 -3.75 5.43
C ASP A 26 9.66 -5.01 4.70
N LEU A 27 8.60 -4.85 3.90
CA LEU A 27 7.96 -5.92 3.14
C LEU A 27 8.84 -6.37 1.96
N CYS A 28 9.06 -5.47 1.01
CA CYS A 28 9.90 -5.64 -0.17
C CYS A 28 10.14 -4.29 -0.85
N ALA A 29 11.14 -4.24 -1.74
CA ALA A 29 11.43 -3.05 -2.53
C ALA A 29 10.24 -2.67 -3.43
N GLY A 30 9.95 -1.37 -3.53
CA GLY A 30 8.81 -0.85 -4.28
C GLY A 30 7.49 -0.85 -3.49
N VAL A 31 7.54 -1.13 -2.17
CA VAL A 31 6.42 -0.94 -1.24
C VAL A 31 6.78 0.14 -0.25
N PHE A 32 5.88 1.12 -0.10
CA PHE A 32 6.09 2.28 0.76
C PHE A 32 4.94 2.41 1.75
N ASP A 33 5.24 2.52 3.03
CA ASP A 33 4.25 2.78 4.08
C ASP A 33 3.88 4.26 4.09
N VAL A 34 2.57 4.54 4.16
CA VAL A 34 2.01 5.90 4.22
C VAL A 34 1.83 6.32 5.67
N ARG A 35 2.35 7.51 6.00
CA ARG A 35 2.18 8.13 7.32
C ARG A 35 0.70 8.33 7.65
N TRP A 36 0.35 8.12 8.92
CA TRP A 36 -1.03 7.96 9.38
C TRP A 36 -1.94 9.18 9.12
N ASP A 37 -1.38 10.39 9.16
CA ASP A 37 -2.08 11.66 8.96
C ASP A 37 -2.52 11.88 7.50
N LEU A 38 -1.79 11.32 6.54
CA LEU A 38 -2.10 11.44 5.11
C LEU A 38 -3.01 10.32 4.58
N ARG A 39 -3.24 9.25 5.35
CA ARG A 39 -4.10 8.12 4.93
C ARG A 39 -5.54 8.54 4.62
N PRO A 40 -6.25 9.33 5.46
CA PRO A 40 -7.62 9.73 5.16
C PRO A 40 -7.71 10.57 3.88
N ARG A 41 -6.71 11.41 3.69
CA ARG A 41 -6.60 12.32 2.55
C ARG A 41 -6.32 11.59 1.24
N LEU A 42 -5.35 10.67 1.26
CA LEU A 42 -5.04 9.80 0.14
C LEU A 42 -6.26 8.94 -0.22
N ARG A 43 -6.95 8.39 0.78
CA ARG A 43 -8.19 7.63 0.56
C ARG A 43 -9.28 8.47 -0.11
N GLY A 44 -9.47 9.72 0.33
CA GLY A 44 -10.42 10.65 -0.29
C GLY A 44 -10.04 10.98 -1.74
N TRP A 45 -8.75 11.14 -2.02
CA TRP A 45 -8.27 11.35 -3.38
C TRP A 45 -8.49 10.13 -4.27
N LEU A 46 -8.14 8.93 -3.80
CA LEU A 46 -8.34 7.68 -4.54
C LEU A 46 -9.83 7.48 -4.89
N ALA A 47 -10.72 7.73 -3.92
CA ALA A 47 -12.16 7.65 -4.13
C ALA A 47 -12.69 8.67 -5.16
N ALA A 48 -12.02 9.83 -5.32
CA ALA A 48 -12.43 10.86 -6.27
C ALA A 48 -11.94 10.61 -7.71
N HIS A 49 -11.05 9.64 -7.94
CA HIS A 49 -10.41 9.40 -9.24
C HIS A 49 -10.96 8.17 -9.99
N ASP A 50 -12.10 7.62 -9.57
CA ASP A 50 -12.80 6.52 -10.26
C ASP A 50 -11.84 5.37 -10.68
N LEU A 51 -10.98 4.97 -9.75
CA LEU A 51 -10.00 3.92 -9.95
C LEU A 51 -10.64 2.55 -9.76
N PRO A 52 -10.16 1.48 -10.42
CA PRO A 52 -10.57 0.13 -10.08
C PRO A 52 -10.26 -0.16 -8.62
N THR A 53 -11.29 -0.55 -7.87
CA THR A 53 -11.20 -0.81 -6.44
C THR A 53 -11.71 -2.19 -6.10
N ALA A 54 -11.01 -2.88 -5.21
CA ALA A 54 -11.46 -4.16 -4.66
C ALA A 54 -11.30 -4.18 -3.13
N TRP A 55 -12.09 -5.03 -2.49
CA TRP A 55 -12.11 -5.18 -1.04
C TRP A 55 -12.07 -6.64 -0.64
N GLY A 56 -11.11 -7.01 0.21
CA GLY A 56 -10.96 -8.34 0.79
C GLY A 56 -11.39 -8.32 2.26
N ARG A 57 -12.44 -9.07 2.61
CA ARG A 57 -12.91 -9.19 4.00
C ARG A 57 -13.10 -10.66 4.36
N GLU A 58 -12.08 -11.25 4.97
CA GLU A 58 -12.15 -12.59 5.53
C GLU A 58 -12.34 -12.50 7.05
N PRO A 59 -13.23 -13.31 7.69
CA PRO A 59 -13.55 -13.21 9.12
C PRO A 59 -12.36 -13.27 10.08
N HIS A 60 -11.24 -13.87 9.66
CA HIS A 60 -10.04 -14.07 10.49
C HIS A 60 -8.79 -13.36 9.93
N ARG A 61 -8.96 -12.48 8.95
CA ARG A 61 -7.86 -11.72 8.32
C ARG A 61 -8.11 -10.22 8.48
N PRO A 62 -7.06 -9.38 8.33
CA PRO A 62 -7.27 -7.95 8.16
C PRO A 62 -8.20 -7.69 6.97
N ALA A 63 -9.07 -6.69 7.13
CA ALA A 63 -9.82 -6.16 6.01
C ALA A 63 -8.88 -5.34 5.12
N ILE A 64 -8.89 -5.61 3.82
CA ILE A 64 -8.03 -4.97 2.84
C ILE A 64 -8.90 -4.17 1.88
N ASP A 65 -8.60 -2.89 1.73
CA ASP A 65 -9.11 -2.06 0.63
C ASP A 65 -7.96 -1.80 -0.36
N ALA A 66 -8.18 -2.06 -1.64
CA ALA A 66 -7.15 -1.92 -2.67
C ALA A 66 -7.64 -1.08 -3.85
N TRP A 67 -6.72 -0.32 -4.45
CA TRP A 67 -6.93 0.53 -5.63
C TRP A 67 -5.83 0.25 -6.64
N ALA A 68 -6.19 -0.09 -7.88
CA ALA A 68 -5.24 -0.17 -8.99
C ALA A 68 -5.01 1.21 -9.60
N MET A 69 -3.77 1.48 -10.05
CA MET A 69 -3.40 2.78 -10.63
C MET A 69 -2.60 2.66 -11.92
N LEU A 70 -1.38 2.12 -11.82
CA LEU A 70 -0.44 1.93 -12.94
C LEU A 70 0.13 0.50 -12.84
N ASP A 71 1.45 0.34 -12.82
CA ASP A 71 2.20 -0.90 -12.56
C ASP A 71 2.15 -1.32 -11.07
N GLY A 72 0.99 -1.12 -10.44
CA GLY A 72 0.77 -1.33 -9.02
C GLY A 72 -0.46 -0.57 -8.52
N GLY A 73 -0.43 -0.17 -7.24
CA GLY A 73 -1.60 0.40 -6.61
C GLY A 73 -1.41 0.86 -5.17
N VAL A 74 -2.52 1.18 -4.52
CA VAL A 74 -2.57 1.51 -3.09
C VAL A 74 -3.35 0.45 -2.37
N LEU A 75 -2.86 0.04 -1.20
CA LEU A 75 -3.51 -0.93 -0.32
C LEU A 75 -3.69 -0.32 1.08
N ALA A 76 -4.88 -0.41 1.64
CA ALA A 76 -5.18 -0.08 3.02
C ALA A 76 -5.59 -1.34 3.79
N ALA A 77 -4.73 -1.76 4.72
CA ALA A 77 -5.02 -2.83 5.65
C ALA A 77 -5.63 -2.26 6.94
N SER A 78 -6.76 -2.81 7.36
CA SER A 78 -7.44 -2.48 8.60
C SER A 78 -7.52 -3.72 9.49
N ALA A 79 -7.20 -3.57 10.78
CA ALA A 79 -7.46 -4.63 11.74
C ALA A 79 -8.97 -4.74 11.96
N VAL A 80 -9.52 -5.94 11.78
CA VAL A 80 -10.81 -6.28 12.37
C VAL A 80 -10.52 -6.72 13.80
N THR A 81 -10.82 -5.88 14.79
CA THR A 81 -10.97 -6.34 16.17
C THR A 81 -12.30 -7.07 16.26
N LEU A 82 -12.27 -8.41 16.15
CA LEU A 82 -13.41 -9.20 16.58
C LEU A 82 -13.62 -8.95 18.09
N PRO A 83 -14.80 -8.50 18.54
CA PRO A 83 -15.11 -8.48 19.95
C PRO A 83 -15.14 -9.94 20.44
N GLY A 84 -14.09 -10.39 21.11
CA GLY A 84 -14.05 -11.74 21.69
C GLY A 84 -12.68 -12.38 21.90
N SER A 85 -11.58 -11.85 21.36
CA SER A 85 -10.25 -12.41 21.63
C SER A 85 -9.53 -11.60 22.71
N PRO A 86 -9.32 -12.12 23.93
CA PRO A 86 -8.54 -11.41 24.93
C PRO A 86 -7.07 -11.33 24.50
N PRO A 87 -6.36 -10.23 24.80
CA PRO A 87 -4.92 -10.14 24.62
C PRO A 87 -4.25 -11.11 25.60
N GLY A 88 -3.64 -12.18 25.07
CA GLY A 88 -2.93 -13.19 25.86
C GLY A 88 -3.64 -14.53 25.89
N ALA A 89 -3.59 -15.27 24.77
CA ALA A 89 -3.75 -16.71 24.82
C ALA A 89 -2.50 -17.31 25.49
N VAL A 90 -2.57 -17.52 26.80
CA VAL A 90 -1.60 -18.33 27.55
C VAL A 90 -1.60 -19.74 26.92
N PRO A 91 -0.44 -20.34 26.63
CA PRO A 91 -0.41 -21.73 26.17
C PRO A 91 -0.94 -22.64 27.27
N MET A 92 -1.98 -23.42 26.99
CA MET A 92 -2.42 -24.49 27.88
C MET A 92 -1.27 -25.50 28.05
N PRO A 93 -0.83 -25.79 29.28
CA PRO A 93 0.21 -26.79 29.51
C PRO A 93 -0.39 -28.20 29.30
N GLY A 94 0.26 -29.00 28.45
CA GLY A 94 0.01 -30.45 28.42
C GLY A 94 -0.31 -31.11 27.07
N ARG A 95 -0.18 -30.44 25.92
CA ARG A 95 -0.32 -31.13 24.63
C ARG A 95 1.04 -31.59 24.10
N PRO A 96 1.32 -32.90 24.03
CA PRO A 96 2.59 -33.39 23.50
C PRO A 96 2.70 -33.04 22.01
N ALA A 97 3.84 -32.44 21.65
CA ALA A 97 4.18 -32.09 20.27
C ALA A 97 4.23 -33.35 19.42
N THR A 98 3.33 -33.46 18.45
CA THR A 98 3.41 -34.47 17.39
C THR A 98 4.57 -34.06 16.49
N ALA A 99 5.69 -34.77 16.59
CA ALA A 99 6.82 -34.60 15.69
C ALA A 99 6.45 -35.16 14.31
N GLY A 100 6.16 -34.27 13.36
CA GLY A 100 5.89 -34.63 11.97
C GLY A 100 5.38 -33.42 11.19
N LEU A 101 6.24 -32.91 10.29
CA LEU A 101 6.19 -31.60 9.63
C LEU A 101 6.23 -30.42 10.60
N VAL A 102 7.35 -29.68 10.60
CA VAL A 102 7.35 -28.30 11.05
C VAL A 102 6.39 -27.55 10.11
N PRO A 103 5.21 -27.08 10.56
CA PRO A 103 4.44 -26.18 9.71
C PRO A 103 5.33 -24.95 9.53
N GLU A 104 5.56 -24.51 8.29
CA GLU A 104 6.12 -23.17 8.08
C GLU A 104 5.34 -22.21 8.96
N ALA A 105 6.05 -21.49 9.84
CA ALA A 105 5.40 -20.55 10.74
C ALA A 105 4.53 -19.63 9.88
N PRO A 106 3.23 -19.47 10.20
CA PRO A 106 2.34 -18.66 9.38
C PRO A 106 2.95 -17.27 9.25
N SER A 107 3.04 -16.80 8.01
CA SER A 107 3.58 -15.47 7.73
C SER A 107 2.77 -14.44 8.53
N PRO A 108 3.43 -13.48 9.19
CA PRO A 108 2.72 -12.53 10.03
C PRO A 108 1.72 -11.73 9.16
N LEU A 109 0.53 -11.51 9.71
CA LEU A 109 -0.51 -10.71 9.06
C LEU A 109 0.00 -9.29 8.79
N LEU A 110 -0.54 -8.66 7.76
CA LEU A 110 -0.21 -7.25 7.49
C LEU A 110 -0.64 -6.38 8.66
N THR A 111 0.29 -5.53 9.10
CA THR A 111 -0.03 -4.52 10.10
C THR A 111 -1.01 -3.50 9.50
N PRO A 112 -1.96 -2.98 10.31
CA PRO A 112 -2.88 -1.96 9.86
C PRO A 112 -2.16 -0.71 9.37
N GLY A 113 -2.58 -0.19 8.23
CA GLY A 113 -1.96 0.96 7.59
C GLY A 113 -2.25 1.02 6.11
N MET A 114 -1.71 2.03 5.45
CA MET A 114 -1.85 2.23 4.02
C MET A 114 -0.47 2.14 3.37
N ARG A 115 -0.40 1.50 2.21
CA ARG A 115 0.82 1.17 1.48
C ARG A 115 0.67 1.53 0.02
N VAL A 116 1.72 2.10 -0.55
CA VAL A 116 1.85 2.37 -1.99
C VAL A 116 2.74 1.30 -2.59
N ILE A 117 2.30 0.72 -3.71
CA ILE A 117 2.95 -0.38 -4.40
C ILE A 117 3.28 0.08 -5.83
N GLY A 118 4.54 -0.09 -6.21
CA GLY A 118 5.05 0.29 -7.53
C GLY A 118 5.67 1.69 -7.53
N TYR A 119 6.75 1.84 -8.31
CA TYR A 119 7.49 3.09 -8.38
C TYR A 119 6.74 4.17 -9.19
N ARG A 120 6.01 3.81 -10.26
CA ARG A 120 5.22 4.81 -10.99
C ARG A 120 4.05 5.31 -10.15
N THR A 121 3.38 4.42 -9.42
CA THR A 121 2.36 4.80 -8.42
C THR A 121 2.93 5.78 -7.39
N LEU A 122 4.13 5.52 -6.86
CA LEU A 122 4.82 6.43 -5.94
C LEU A 122 5.05 7.80 -6.58
N ARG A 123 5.66 7.83 -7.77
CA ARG A 123 5.98 9.07 -8.49
C ARG A 123 4.75 9.91 -8.77
N LEU A 124 3.68 9.26 -9.23
CA LEU A 124 2.39 9.89 -9.47
C LEU A 124 1.83 10.51 -8.18
N LEU A 125 1.82 9.76 -7.07
CA LEU A 125 1.31 10.27 -5.80
C LEU A 125 2.13 11.44 -5.29
N ILE A 126 3.46 11.37 -5.35
CA ILE A 126 4.35 12.48 -5.00
C ILE A 126 3.99 13.74 -5.81
N SER A 127 3.85 13.59 -7.12
CA SER A 127 3.48 14.67 -8.05
C SER A 127 2.08 15.25 -7.72
N ARG A 128 1.06 14.40 -7.55
CA ARG A 128 -0.33 14.80 -7.27
C ARG A 128 -0.55 15.38 -5.87
N LEU A 129 0.26 14.94 -4.90
CA LEU A 129 0.28 15.48 -3.54
C LEU A 129 1.11 16.76 -3.43
N GLY A 130 1.83 17.16 -4.48
CA GLY A 130 2.72 18.32 -4.46
C GLY A 130 3.89 18.18 -3.48
N LEU A 131 4.33 16.95 -3.23
CA LEU A 131 5.46 16.66 -2.35
C LEU A 131 6.77 16.89 -3.09
N ALA A 132 7.80 17.36 -2.39
CA ALA A 132 9.14 17.41 -2.96
C ALA A 132 9.64 15.97 -3.13
N GLY A 133 9.67 15.47 -4.37
CA GLY A 133 10.01 14.10 -4.73
C GLY A 133 11.51 13.79 -4.84
N PRO A 134 11.89 12.51 -4.98
CA PRO A 134 13.29 12.14 -5.15
C PRO A 134 13.79 12.64 -6.51
N THR A 135 14.93 13.33 -6.56
CA THR A 135 15.52 13.80 -7.83
C THR A 135 16.32 12.70 -8.55
N GLN A 136 16.69 11.64 -7.84
CA GLN A 136 17.41 10.48 -8.36
C GLN A 136 16.49 9.24 -8.39
N ALA A 137 16.91 8.22 -9.14
CA ALA A 137 16.25 6.92 -9.14
C ALA A 137 16.39 6.25 -7.76
N LEU A 138 15.28 5.70 -7.25
CA LEU A 138 15.30 4.81 -6.11
C LEU A 138 15.92 3.46 -6.49
N ARG A 139 16.36 2.71 -5.48
CA ARG A 139 16.96 1.39 -5.71
C ARG A 139 15.94 0.46 -6.38
N GLY A 140 16.23 0.01 -7.60
CA GLY A 140 15.35 -0.86 -8.39
C GLY A 140 14.24 -0.13 -9.14
N GLU A 141 14.23 1.20 -9.11
CA GLU A 141 13.30 2.02 -9.90
C GLU A 141 13.81 2.17 -11.34
N HIS A 142 12.88 1.98 -12.30
CA HIS A 142 13.08 2.44 -13.66
C HIS A 142 12.55 3.88 -13.77
N LEU A 143 13.41 4.83 -14.15
CA LEU A 143 12.98 6.22 -14.36
C LEU A 143 12.30 6.36 -15.72
N ASP A 144 11.03 6.71 -15.71
CA ASP A 144 10.32 7.15 -16.90
C ASP A 144 10.68 8.60 -17.25
N VAL A 145 10.37 8.98 -18.49
CA VAL A 145 10.47 10.38 -18.93
C VAL A 145 9.53 11.24 -18.07
N PRO A 146 9.97 12.41 -17.58
CA PRO A 146 9.11 13.31 -16.80
C PRO A 146 7.78 13.60 -17.50
N GLY A 147 6.67 13.54 -16.77
CA GLY A 147 5.32 13.77 -17.31
C GLY A 147 4.65 12.52 -17.89
N VAL A 148 5.40 11.50 -18.29
CA VAL A 148 4.80 10.27 -18.88
C VAL A 148 3.92 9.53 -17.88
N VAL A 149 4.32 9.49 -16.61
CA VAL A 149 3.54 8.81 -15.55
C VAL A 149 2.21 9.52 -15.33
N GLU A 150 2.22 10.85 -15.29
CA GLU A 150 1.03 11.67 -15.19
C GLU A 150 0.11 11.52 -16.41
N ASP A 151 0.68 11.55 -17.61
CA ASP A 151 -0.06 11.38 -18.86
C ASP A 151 -0.67 9.98 -18.97
N LEU A 152 0.07 8.92 -18.64
CA LEU A 152 -0.43 7.54 -18.59
C LEU A 152 -1.60 7.42 -17.62
N PHE A 153 -1.49 8.05 -16.45
CA PHE A 153 -2.58 8.07 -15.50
C PHE A 153 -3.78 8.83 -16.05
N ASP A 154 -3.61 10.04 -16.59
CA ASP A 154 -4.74 10.86 -17.07
C ASP A 154 -5.41 10.29 -18.32
N THR A 155 -4.66 9.55 -19.15
CA THR A 155 -5.18 8.90 -20.36
C THR A 155 -5.60 7.45 -20.14
N ARG A 156 -5.51 6.94 -18.89
CA ARG A 156 -5.88 5.56 -18.55
C ARG A 156 -7.29 5.25 -18.99
N ARG A 157 -7.49 4.01 -19.45
CA ARG A 157 -8.82 3.45 -19.69
C ARG A 157 -9.13 2.43 -18.61
N HIS A 158 -10.40 2.29 -18.29
CA HIS A 158 -10.88 1.16 -17.52
C HIS A 158 -10.69 -0.10 -18.36
N ASP A 159 -9.85 -1.00 -17.88
CA ASP A 159 -9.56 -2.30 -18.49
C ASP A 159 -9.67 -3.39 -17.41
N ASP A 160 -10.00 -4.60 -17.84
CA ASP A 160 -10.21 -5.76 -16.98
C ASP A 160 -8.91 -6.11 -16.22
N GLU A 161 -7.74 -5.92 -16.84
CA GLU A 161 -6.43 -6.12 -16.19
C GLU A 161 -6.26 -5.23 -14.93
N ALA A 162 -6.76 -4.00 -14.97
CA ALA A 162 -6.66 -3.11 -13.82
C ALA A 162 -7.63 -3.52 -12.69
N VAL A 163 -8.77 -4.12 -13.02
CA VAL A 163 -9.69 -4.72 -12.04
C VAL A 163 -9.04 -5.94 -11.40
N GLU A 164 -8.50 -6.86 -12.21
CA GLU A 164 -7.78 -8.05 -11.72
C GLU A 164 -6.61 -7.68 -10.81
N GLN A 165 -5.85 -6.63 -11.16
CA GLN A 165 -4.80 -6.10 -10.30
C GLN A 165 -5.34 -5.62 -8.95
N ALA A 166 -6.45 -4.87 -8.93
CA ALA A 166 -7.06 -4.40 -7.68
C ALA A 166 -7.51 -5.59 -6.81
N GLU A 167 -8.13 -6.61 -7.42
CA GLU A 167 -8.55 -7.82 -6.73
C GLU A 167 -7.37 -8.61 -6.17
N LEU A 168 -6.30 -8.78 -6.95
CA LEU A 168 -5.08 -9.45 -6.51
C LEU A 168 -4.45 -8.72 -5.31
N LEU A 169 -4.40 -7.39 -5.34
CA LEU A 169 -3.97 -6.59 -4.19
C LEU A 169 -4.89 -6.81 -2.97
N ALA A 170 -6.21 -6.86 -3.16
CA ALA A 170 -7.16 -7.07 -2.07
C ALA A 170 -7.02 -8.44 -1.38
N THR A 171 -6.43 -9.44 -2.04
CA THR A 171 -6.12 -10.76 -1.42
C THR A 171 -4.89 -10.75 -0.51
N CYS A 172 -4.08 -9.68 -0.51
CA CYS A 172 -2.86 -9.59 0.27
C CYS A 172 -3.16 -9.42 1.77
N THR A 173 -3.25 -10.53 2.52
CA THR A 173 -3.52 -10.48 3.97
C THR A 173 -2.28 -10.68 4.85
N ASP A 174 -1.21 -11.20 4.28
CA ASP A 174 0.07 -11.48 4.96
C ASP A 174 1.28 -11.03 4.12
N ARG A 175 2.44 -10.99 4.76
CA ARG A 175 3.68 -10.51 4.12
C ARG A 175 4.11 -11.35 2.92
N SER A 176 3.86 -12.65 2.92
CA SER A 176 4.30 -13.55 1.85
C SER A 176 3.42 -13.40 0.62
N THR A 177 2.10 -13.36 0.82
CA THR A 177 1.14 -13.07 -0.26
C THR A 177 1.46 -11.70 -0.89
N MET A 178 1.71 -10.68 -0.07
CA MET A 178 2.12 -9.35 -0.55
C MET A 178 3.40 -9.40 -1.40
N ARG A 179 4.43 -10.13 -0.96
CA ARG A 179 5.69 -10.26 -1.72
C ARG A 179 5.48 -10.89 -3.09
N TRP A 180 4.66 -11.94 -3.16
CA TRP A 180 4.32 -12.60 -4.43
C TRP A 180 3.56 -11.69 -5.36
N VAL A 181 2.55 -10.99 -4.86
CA VAL A 181 1.77 -10.05 -5.67
C VAL A 181 2.64 -8.90 -6.18
N VAL A 182 3.47 -8.29 -5.32
CA VAL A 182 4.41 -7.24 -5.74
C VAL A 182 5.39 -7.75 -6.80
N ALA A 183 5.85 -8.99 -6.69
CA ALA A 183 6.73 -9.57 -7.70
C ALA A 183 6.01 -9.82 -9.03
N ALA A 184 4.73 -10.20 -9.00
CA ALA A 184 3.92 -10.44 -10.19
C ALA A 184 3.48 -9.15 -10.90
N LEU A 185 3.27 -8.06 -10.14
CA LEU A 185 2.86 -6.76 -10.68
C LEU A 185 4.04 -5.91 -11.18
N ARG A 186 5.29 -6.35 -10.98
CA ARG A 186 6.45 -5.66 -11.56
C ARG A 186 6.46 -5.86 -13.08
N PRO A 187 6.55 -4.78 -13.86
CA PRO A 187 6.63 -4.86 -15.32
C PRO A 187 7.97 -5.46 -15.79
#